data_AF-A0A7V9AM86-F1
#
_entry.id   AF-A0A7V9AM86-F1
#
_cell.length_a   1.000
_cell.length_b   1.000
_cell.length_c   1.000
_cell.angle_alpha   90.00
_cell.angle_beta   90.00
_cell.angle_gamma   90.00
#
_symmetry.space_group_name_H-M   'P 1'
#
loop_
_entity.id
_entity.type
_entity.pdbx_description
1 polymer ?
#
loop_
_entity_poly.entity_id
_entity_poly.type
_entity_poly.pdbx_seq_one_letter_code
_entity_poly.pdbx_strand_id
1 'polypeptide(L)'
;MPQTISPTELIFNLNERLFINALEGITEEQAKERISSHNNPVNWLAAHTVWARFNMLAILGKPAENPYQGVFEGFKPFDAGTNYKSLEEIKNLWHKAS
;
A
#
# COMPACT_ATOMS: atom_id res chain seq x y z
N MET A 1 -27.28 -4.77 -20.20
CA MET A 1 -25.81 -4.92 -20.16
C MET A 1 -25.37 -4.78 -18.72
N PRO A 2 -24.62 -5.72 -18.13
CA PRO A 2 -24.14 -5.54 -16.76
C PRO A 2 -23.28 -4.28 -16.72
N GLN A 3 -23.60 -3.37 -15.80
CA GLN A 3 -22.89 -2.10 -15.62
C GLN A 3 -21.41 -2.42 -15.38
N THR A 4 -20.58 -1.98 -16.31
CA THR A 4 -19.19 -2.37 -16.43
C THR A 4 -18.39 -1.79 -15.26
N ILE A 5 -17.64 -2.62 -14.52
CA ILE A 5 -16.68 -2.20 -13.48
C ILE A 5 -15.47 -1.44 -14.05
N SER A 6 -15.45 -1.21 -15.36
CA SER A 6 -14.36 -0.60 -16.11
C SER A 6 -13.96 0.80 -15.59
N PRO A 7 -14.88 1.70 -15.20
CA PRO A 7 -14.47 2.97 -14.58
C PRO A 7 -13.75 2.79 -13.24
N THR A 8 -14.15 1.80 -12.44
CA THR A 8 -13.49 1.49 -11.17
C THR A 8 -12.09 0.93 -11.40
N GLU A 9 -11.92 0.04 -12.37
CA GLU A 9 -10.61 -0.46 -12.79
C GLU A 9 -9.71 0.67 -13.33
N LEU A 10 -10.28 1.62 -14.09
CA LEU A 10 -9.55 2.79 -14.56
C LEU A 10 -9.03 3.64 -13.39
N ILE A 11 -9.90 3.95 -12.42
CA ILE A 11 -9.50 4.70 -11.21
C ILE A 11 -8.43 3.94 -10.43
N PHE A 12 -8.57 2.62 -10.30
CA PHE A 12 -7.60 1.77 -9.61
C PHE A 12 -6.21 1.85 -10.26
N ASN A 13 -6.15 1.86 -11.59
CA ASN A 13 -4.90 1.96 -12.36
C ASN A 13 -4.33 3.39 -12.37
N LEU A 14 -5.15 4.43 -12.40
CA LEU A 14 -4.68 5.83 -12.34
C LEU A 14 -3.87 6.12 -11.07
N ASN A 15 -4.20 5.45 -9.96
CA ASN A 15 -3.48 5.59 -8.70
C ASN A 15 -2.08 4.95 -8.72
N GLU A 16 -1.77 4.08 -9.70
CA GLU A 16 -0.51 3.34 -9.73
C GLU A 16 0.70 4.28 -9.68
N ARG A 17 0.74 5.26 -10.58
CA ARG A 17 1.88 6.20 -10.67
C ARG A 17 1.88 7.20 -9.52
N LEU A 18 0.70 7.60 -9.03
CA LEU A 18 0.59 8.56 -7.94
C LEU A 18 1.28 8.05 -6.67
N PHE A 19 1.08 6.77 -6.34
CA PHE A 19 1.73 6.16 -5.18
C PHE A 19 3.26 6.14 -5.29
N ILE A 20 3.79 5.76 -6.46
CA ILE A 20 5.25 5.73 -6.68
C ILE A 20 5.84 7.14 -6.57
N ASN A 21 5.21 8.13 -7.21
CA ASN A 21 5.65 9.52 -7.17
C ASN A 21 5.62 10.10 -5.73
N ALA A 22 4.64 9.70 -4.91
CA ALA A 22 4.56 10.15 -3.51
C ALA A 22 5.71 9.62 -2.64
N LEU A 23 6.41 8.57 -3.07
CA LEU A 23 7.56 7.98 -2.38
C LEU A 23 8.90 8.31 -3.06
N GLU A 24 8.90 9.20 -4.04
CA GLU A 24 10.11 9.59 -4.76
C GLU A 24 10.98 10.51 -3.89
N GLY A 25 12.29 10.25 -3.85
CA GLY A 25 13.25 11.04 -3.07
C GLY A 25 13.27 10.78 -1.56
N ILE A 26 12.33 10.00 -1.02
CA ILE A 26 12.32 9.62 0.41
C ILE A 26 13.36 8.52 0.66
N THR A 27 14.27 8.73 1.61
CA THR A 27 15.24 7.70 2.03
C THR A 27 14.63 6.68 3.00
N GLU A 28 15.28 5.53 3.20
CA GLU A 28 14.82 4.51 4.16
C GLU A 28 14.79 5.01 5.61
N GLU A 29 15.69 5.94 5.95
CA GLU A 29 15.74 6.59 7.26
C GLU A 29 14.55 7.53 7.42
N GLN A 30 14.32 8.42 6.45
CA GLN A 30 13.19 9.34 6.43
C GLN A 30 11.85 8.60 6.43
N ALA A 31 11.80 7.42 5.80
CA ALA A 31 10.61 6.60 5.77
C ALA A 31 10.12 6.15 7.16
N LYS A 32 11.02 6.12 8.14
CA LYS A 32 10.75 5.73 9.53
C LYS A 32 10.45 6.92 10.43
N GLU A 33 10.64 8.14 9.93
CA GLU A 33 10.35 9.35 10.68
C GLU A 33 8.84 9.56 10.85
N ARG A 34 8.48 10.27 11.93
CA ARG A 34 7.10 10.63 12.24
C ARG A 34 7.03 12.13 12.43
N ILE A 35 6.03 12.77 11.80
CA ILE A 35 5.76 14.21 11.94
C ILE A 35 5.37 14.55 13.39
N SER A 36 4.80 13.59 14.12
CA SER A 36 4.33 13.71 15.50
C SER A 36 4.32 12.34 16.21
N SER A 37 4.01 12.34 17.50
CA SER A 37 3.79 11.10 18.26
C SER A 37 2.48 10.38 17.89
N HIS A 38 1.62 10.96 17.05
CA HIS A 38 0.28 10.46 16.76
C HIS A 38 0.03 10.01 15.32
N ASN A 39 1.00 10.10 14.41
CA ASN A 39 0.89 9.58 13.04
C ASN A 39 1.73 8.32 12.85
N ASN A 40 1.37 7.45 11.91
CA ASN A 40 2.25 6.36 11.49
C ASN A 40 3.40 6.89 10.60
N PRO A 41 4.58 6.25 10.59
CA PRO A 41 5.67 6.61 9.70
C PRO A 41 5.33 6.28 8.24
N VAL A 42 6.10 6.86 7.30
CA VAL A 42 5.83 6.73 5.86
C VAL A 42 5.89 5.28 5.39
N ASN A 43 6.85 4.47 5.87
CA ASN A 43 6.93 3.06 5.51
C ASN A 43 5.68 2.27 5.92
N TRP A 44 5.11 2.55 7.10
CA TRP A 44 3.84 1.97 7.53
C TRP A 44 2.70 2.41 6.61
N LEU A 45 2.61 3.71 6.29
CA LEU A 45 1.55 4.25 5.43
C LEU A 45 1.61 3.62 4.03
N ALA A 46 2.82 3.49 3.48
CA ALA A 46 3.06 2.90 2.18
C ALA A 46 2.73 1.40 2.16
N ALA A 47 3.19 0.65 3.16
CA ALA A 47 2.88 -0.78 3.31
C ALA A 47 1.37 -1.02 3.51
N HIS A 48 0.69 -0.22 4.33
CA HIS A 48 -0.75 -0.30 4.54
C HIS A 48 -1.53 -0.03 3.25
N THR A 49 -1.06 0.92 2.45
CA THR A 49 -1.66 1.26 1.15
C THR A 49 -1.50 0.11 0.15
N VAL A 50 -0.34 -0.57 0.13
CA VAL A 50 -0.15 -1.81 -0.65
C VAL A 50 -1.08 -2.91 -0.16
N TRP A 51 -1.16 -3.16 1.15
CA TRP A 51 -2.08 -4.15 1.72
C TRP A 51 -3.54 -3.89 1.29
N ALA A 52 -3.99 -2.63 1.37
CA ALA A 52 -5.33 -2.25 0.95
C ALA A 52 -5.53 -2.45 -0.57
N ARG A 53 -4.51 -2.19 -1.38
CA ARG A 53 -4.54 -2.42 -2.83
C ARG A 53 -4.73 -3.90 -3.18
N PHE A 54 -4.01 -4.81 -2.53
CA PHE A 54 -4.21 -6.25 -2.71
C PHE A 54 -5.62 -6.71 -2.31
N ASN A 55 -6.18 -6.16 -1.22
CA ASN A 55 -7.57 -6.47 -0.85
C ASN A 55 -8.57 -5.95 -1.89
N MET A 56 -8.31 -4.77 -2.46
CA MET A 56 -9.15 -4.19 -3.52
C MET A 56 -9.10 -5.03 -4.80
N LEU A 57 -7.95 -5.62 -5.16
CA LEU A 57 -7.85 -6.54 -6.29
C LEU A 57 -8.81 -7.74 -6.15
N ALA A 58 -8.92 -8.32 -4.96
CA ALA A 58 -9.86 -9.40 -4.70
C ALA A 58 -11.32 -8.95 -4.92
N ILE A 59 -11.67 -7.72 -4.48
CA ILE A 59 -13.00 -7.13 -4.69
C ILE A 59 -13.27 -6.84 -6.17
N LEU A 60 -12.23 -6.47 -6.94
CA LEU A 60 -12.28 -6.28 -8.39
C LEU A 60 -12.31 -7.60 -9.19
N GLY A 61 -12.32 -8.76 -8.52
CA GLY A 61 -12.35 -10.06 -9.18
C GLY A 61 -10.99 -10.55 -9.70
N LYS A 62 -9.88 -9.96 -9.23
CA LYS A 62 -8.49 -10.32 -9.57
C LYS A 62 -7.70 -10.72 -8.32
N PRO A 63 -8.14 -11.74 -7.55
CA PRO A 63 -7.51 -12.06 -6.27
C PRO A 63 -6.02 -12.39 -6.44
N ALA A 64 -5.21 -11.86 -5.52
CA ALA A 64 -3.78 -12.14 -5.40
C ALA A 64 -3.44 -12.32 -3.91
N GLU A 65 -2.39 -13.10 -3.62
CA GLU A 65 -1.92 -13.28 -2.25
C GLU A 65 -1.42 -11.95 -1.67
N ASN A 66 -1.97 -11.55 -0.53
CA ASN A 66 -1.60 -10.29 0.11
C ASN A 66 -0.34 -10.51 0.98
N PRO A 67 0.80 -9.91 0.64
CA PRO A 67 2.08 -10.12 1.34
C PRO A 67 2.10 -9.56 2.78
N TYR A 68 1.06 -8.82 3.18
CA TYR A 68 0.91 -8.22 4.50
C TYR A 68 -0.26 -8.83 5.30
N GLN A 69 -0.72 -10.03 4.94
CA GLN A 69 -1.74 -10.73 5.72
C GLN A 69 -1.29 -10.89 7.19
N GLY A 70 -2.16 -10.53 8.14
CA GLY A 70 -1.89 -10.56 9.58
C GLY A 70 -1.28 -9.27 10.17
N VAL A 71 -0.78 -8.36 9.32
CA VAL A 71 -0.06 -7.15 9.73
C VAL A 71 -0.99 -6.00 10.09
N PHE A 72 -2.05 -5.77 9.30
CA PHE A 72 -2.88 -4.55 9.40
C PHE A 72 -4.33 -4.79 9.85
N GLU A 73 -4.70 -6.05 10.13
CA GLU A 73 -6.04 -6.43 10.55
C GLU A 73 -6.44 -5.72 11.85
N GLY A 74 -7.63 -5.16 11.87
CA GLY A 74 -8.11 -4.33 12.98
C GLY A 74 -7.46 -2.95 13.05
N PHE A 75 -6.81 -2.48 11.97
CA PHE A 75 -6.18 -1.16 11.90
C PHE A 75 -5.14 -0.93 13.00
N LYS A 76 -4.35 -1.97 13.30
CA LYS A 76 -3.28 -1.90 14.29
C LYS A 76 -2.34 -0.72 13.97
N PRO A 77 -1.97 0.09 14.98
CA PRO A 77 -1.05 1.20 14.79
C PRO A 77 0.36 0.69 14.45
N PHE A 78 1.27 1.61 14.14
CA PHE A 78 2.68 1.29 13.96
C PHE A 78 3.28 0.55 15.16
N ASP A 79 4.03 -0.51 14.87
CA ASP A 79 4.82 -1.29 15.81
C ASP A 79 6.27 -1.41 15.29
N ALA A 80 7.23 -0.97 16.10
CA ALA A 80 8.65 -1.02 15.74
C ALA A 80 9.21 -2.45 15.60
N GLY A 81 8.55 -3.45 16.17
CA GLY A 81 8.91 -4.86 16.01
C GLY A 81 8.44 -5.49 14.71
N THR A 82 7.56 -4.81 13.96
CA THR A 82 6.98 -5.32 12.72
C THR A 82 7.86 -4.97 11.52
N ASN A 83 8.09 -5.95 10.63
CA ASN A 83 8.77 -5.71 9.37
C ASN A 83 7.81 -5.21 8.29
N TYR A 84 7.80 -3.89 8.05
CA TYR A 84 7.02 -3.26 6.98
C TYR A 84 7.68 -3.29 5.60
N LYS A 85 8.86 -3.94 5.46
CA LYS A 85 9.72 -3.95 4.26
C LYS A 85 10.37 -2.60 3.94
N SER A 86 11.38 -2.61 3.07
CA SER A 86 12.00 -1.38 2.54
C SER A 86 11.05 -0.64 1.58
N LEU A 87 11.28 0.65 1.33
CA LEU A 87 10.52 1.39 0.32
C LEU A 87 10.66 0.77 -1.08
N GLU A 88 11.85 0.24 -1.42
CA GLU A 88 12.06 -0.47 -2.68
C GLU A 88 11.19 -1.73 -2.78
N GLU A 89 11.16 -2.55 -1.72
CA GLU A 89 10.29 -3.73 -1.66
C GLU A 89 8.81 -3.35 -1.73
N ILE A 90 8.39 -2.29 -1.04
CA ILE A 90 7.02 -1.77 -1.07
C ILE A 90 6.63 -1.36 -2.49
N LYS A 91 7.48 -0.60 -3.20
CA LYS A 91 7.27 -0.21 -4.60
C LYS A 91 7.17 -1.43 -5.52
N ASN A 92 8.02 -2.43 -5.33
CA ASN A 92 7.96 -3.68 -6.09
C ASN A 92 6.65 -4.46 -5.84
N LEU A 93 6.16 -4.50 -4.61
CA LEU A 93 4.87 -5.11 -4.29
C LEU A 93 3.69 -4.32 -4.88
N TRP A 94 3.77 -2.99 -4.90
CA TRP A 94 2.78 -2.13 -5.54
C TRP A 94 2.62 -2.46 -7.03
N HIS A 95 3.72 -2.61 -7.77
CA HIS A 95 3.68 -3.01 -9.18
C HIS A 95 3.10 -4.42 -9.41
N LYS A 96 3.27 -5.35 -8.46
CA LYS A 96 2.61 -6.67 -8.53
C LYS A 96 1.11 -6.59 -8.31
N ALA A 97 0.62 -5.50 -7.73
CA ALA A 97 -0.79 -5.26 -7.43
C ALA A 97 -1.46 -4.29 -8.42
N SER A 98 -0.88 -4.06 -9.59
CA SER A 98 -1.40 -3.20 -10.66
C SER A 98 -1.80 -3.99 -11.90
#